data_AF-I2NG31-F1
#
_entry.id   AF-I2NG31-F1
#
_cell.length_a   1.000
_cell.length_b   1.000
_cell.length_c   1.000
_cell.angle_alpha   90.00
_cell.angle_beta   90.00
_cell.angle_gamma   90.00
#
_symmetry.space_group_name_H-M   'P 1'
#
loop_
_entity.id
_entity.type
_entity.pdbx_description
1 polymer ?
#
loop_
_entity_poly.entity_id
_entity_poly.type
_entity_poly.pdbx_seq_one_letter_code
_entity_poly.pdbx_strand_id
1 'polypeptide(L)'
;RELKANEFSFVLKDSTGNTLETVSNDAAGNVKFSKLEFKKGQEGVHNYTVEEVKGTDATVTYDTMKANVTVTVKHDGTAKVLVATVGEIADKEFNNRVTPPEEPKFQPEKYVLNTAKFSITDNKLLDDDAELTDKYGETNTDPYVDGTSNNEAENINTKSVKRGEKIYYQVWLDTTKFDAANKDNVQTVGITDDFDETKVDVDGSAIKAYDGKTGADVTDKFDITVNNGVITATLKDGFTKSLGDADNTQVIDTTKFA
;
A
#
# COMPACT_ATOMS: atom_id res chain seq x y z
N ARG A 1 -1.66 8.28 11.77
CA ARG A 1 -3.08 7.89 11.79
C ARG A 1 -3.65 8.14 13.18
N GLU A 2 -4.97 8.28 13.33
CA GLU A 2 -5.60 8.30 14.65
C GLU A 2 -5.43 6.95 15.35
N LEU A 3 -5.21 6.98 16.65
CA LEU A 3 -5.08 5.78 17.49
C LEU A 3 -6.47 5.20 17.76
N LYS A 4 -6.63 3.89 17.59
CA LYS A 4 -7.86 3.15 17.86
C LYS A 4 -7.83 2.56 19.27
N ALA A 5 -9.00 2.47 19.90
CA ALA A 5 -9.13 1.72 21.14
C ALA A 5 -8.80 0.23 20.89
N ASN A 6 -8.09 -0.37 21.83
CA ASN A 6 -7.63 -1.76 21.79
C ASN A 6 -6.67 -2.09 20.65
N GLU A 7 -5.99 -1.10 20.07
CA GLU A 7 -5.04 -1.29 18.96
C GLU A 7 -3.74 -1.96 19.41
N PHE A 8 -3.23 -1.57 20.58
CA PHE A 8 -1.99 -2.05 21.18
C PHE A 8 -2.26 -2.70 22.53
N SER A 9 -1.46 -3.71 22.85
CA SER A 9 -1.59 -4.49 24.09
C SER A 9 -0.33 -4.37 24.93
N PHE A 10 -0.51 -4.29 26.25
CA PHE A 10 0.56 -4.05 27.21
C PHE A 10 0.46 -5.06 28.34
N VAL A 11 1.62 -5.53 28.81
CA VAL A 11 1.73 -6.50 29.90
C VAL A 11 2.39 -5.87 31.11
N LEU A 12 1.81 -6.09 32.28
CA LEU A 12 2.44 -5.83 33.57
C LEU A 12 3.11 -7.10 34.05
N LYS A 13 4.41 -7.03 34.34
CA LYS A 13 5.21 -8.17 34.84
C LYS A 13 5.80 -7.88 36.21
N ASP A 14 5.91 -8.92 37.03
CA ASP A 14 6.67 -8.86 38.28
C ASP A 14 8.19 -8.94 38.04
N SER A 15 8.98 -8.79 39.12
CA SER A 15 10.45 -8.83 39.07
C SER A 15 11.03 -10.17 38.61
N THR A 16 10.22 -11.24 38.59
CA THR A 16 10.63 -12.56 38.09
C THR A 16 10.23 -12.78 36.63
N GLY A 17 9.54 -11.82 36.03
CA GLY A 17 9.08 -11.85 34.64
C GLY A 17 7.72 -12.51 34.44
N ASN A 18 6.97 -12.82 35.51
CA ASN A 18 5.63 -13.37 35.38
C ASN A 18 4.67 -12.27 34.94
N THR A 19 3.87 -12.54 33.91
CA THR A 19 2.78 -11.65 33.51
C THR A 19 1.67 -11.69 34.55
N LEU A 20 1.39 -10.53 35.14
CA LEU A 20 0.31 -10.34 36.11
C LEU A 20 -1.01 -9.97 35.43
N GLU A 21 -0.93 -9.15 34.39
CA GLU A 21 -2.09 -8.66 33.66
C GLU A 21 -1.69 -8.22 32.24
N THR A 22 -2.62 -8.41 31.30
CA THR A 22 -2.54 -7.84 29.95
C THR A 22 -3.74 -6.92 29.77
N VAL A 23 -3.50 -5.69 29.33
CA VAL A 23 -4.55 -4.70 29.00
C VAL A 23 -4.26 -4.09 27.63
N SER A 24 -5.23 -3.36 27.08
CA SER A 24 -5.05 -2.63 25.82
C SER A 24 -5.23 -1.13 26.02
N ASN A 25 -4.75 -0.32 25.08
CA ASN A 25 -4.94 1.13 25.14
C ASN A 25 -6.42 1.52 24.93
N ASP A 26 -6.85 2.63 25.52
CA ASP A 26 -8.08 3.30 25.14
C ASP A 26 -7.91 4.16 23.86
N ALA A 27 -9.00 4.75 23.36
CA ALA A 27 -8.97 5.60 22.15
C ALA A 27 -8.10 6.86 22.29
N ALA A 28 -7.78 7.27 23.52
CA ALA A 28 -6.89 8.40 23.80
C ALA A 28 -5.43 7.95 24.04
N GLY A 29 -5.16 6.64 24.00
CA GLY A 29 -3.84 6.05 24.21
C GLY A 29 -3.48 5.75 25.66
N ASN A 30 -4.43 5.88 26.59
CA ASN A 30 -4.15 5.54 27.99
C ASN A 30 -4.16 4.03 28.19
N VAL A 31 -3.23 3.56 29.00
CA VAL A 31 -3.12 2.16 29.43
C VAL A 31 -3.37 2.11 30.92
N LYS A 32 -4.37 1.33 31.36
CA LYS A 32 -4.77 1.25 32.76
C LYS A 32 -4.82 -0.19 33.24
N PHE A 33 -3.91 -0.53 34.15
CA PHE A 33 -3.90 -1.80 34.86
C PHE A 33 -4.86 -1.79 36.06
N SER A 34 -5.25 -2.98 36.48
CA SER A 34 -5.98 -3.23 37.71
C SER A 34 -5.16 -2.81 38.94
N LYS A 35 -5.85 -2.51 40.03
CA LYS A 35 -5.19 -2.14 41.28
C LYS A 35 -4.42 -3.32 41.84
N LEU A 36 -3.18 -3.08 42.27
CA LEU A 36 -2.39 -4.04 43.02
C LEU A 36 -2.75 -3.95 44.52
N GLU A 37 -2.98 -5.10 45.14
CA GLU A 37 -3.27 -5.20 46.57
C GLU A 37 -2.09 -5.83 47.31
N PHE A 38 -1.66 -5.18 48.40
CA PHE A 38 -0.58 -5.67 49.26
C PHE A 38 -1.12 -6.07 50.62
N LYS A 39 -0.71 -7.24 51.10
CA LYS A 39 -1.10 -7.81 52.39
C LYS A 39 0.04 -7.66 53.41
N LYS A 40 -0.33 -7.78 54.69
CA LYS A 40 0.64 -7.81 55.81
C LYS A 40 1.74 -8.84 55.54
N GLY A 41 2.99 -8.47 55.73
CA GLY A 41 4.15 -9.30 55.40
C GLY A 41 4.73 -9.07 54.00
N GLN A 42 4.12 -8.20 53.20
CA GLN A 42 4.63 -7.76 51.89
C GLN A 42 5.23 -6.35 51.93
N GLU A 43 5.66 -5.89 53.11
CA GLU A 43 6.40 -4.64 53.25
C GLU A 43 7.74 -4.74 52.51
N GLY A 44 8.16 -3.66 51.86
CA GLY A 44 9.40 -3.62 51.10
C GLY A 44 9.26 -2.96 49.73
N VAL A 45 10.25 -3.22 48.87
CA VAL A 45 10.33 -2.69 47.51
C VAL A 45 9.92 -3.76 46.53
N HIS A 46 8.91 -3.49 45.73
CA HIS A 46 8.42 -4.36 44.67
C HIS A 46 8.69 -3.70 43.32
N ASN A 47 9.36 -4.43 42.41
CA ASN A 47 9.67 -3.94 41.09
C ASN A 47 8.84 -4.67 40.04
N TYR A 48 8.34 -3.90 39.08
CA TYR A 48 7.53 -4.36 37.98
C TYR A 48 8.04 -3.76 36.67
N THR A 49 7.69 -4.38 35.56
CA THR A 49 7.83 -3.78 34.23
C THR A 49 6.48 -3.70 33.54
N VAL A 50 6.26 -2.61 32.81
CA VAL A 50 5.24 -2.56 31.77
C VAL A 50 5.96 -2.66 30.43
N GLU A 51 5.50 -3.56 29.58
CA GLU A 51 6.07 -3.81 28.25
C GLU A 51 4.95 -3.86 27.22
N GLU A 52 5.18 -3.33 26.03
CA GLU A 52 4.28 -3.53 24.90
C GLU A 52 4.40 -4.96 24.36
N VAL A 53 3.26 -5.54 23.98
CA VAL A 53 3.18 -6.82 23.28
C VAL A 53 3.27 -6.56 21.78
N LYS A 54 4.31 -7.10 21.14
CA LYS A 54 4.43 -7.06 19.67
C LYS A 54 3.20 -7.69 19.01
N GLY A 55 2.49 -6.88 18.21
CA GLY A 55 1.38 -7.35 17.39
C GLY A 55 1.81 -7.98 16.06
N THR A 56 0.86 -8.13 15.14
CA THR A 56 1.06 -8.78 13.84
C THR A 56 1.12 -7.81 12.66
N ASP A 57 0.85 -6.52 12.87
CA ASP A 57 0.84 -5.52 11.81
C ASP A 57 2.27 -5.23 11.34
N ALA A 58 2.59 -5.64 10.11
CA ALA A 58 3.92 -5.49 9.53
C ALA A 58 4.28 -4.03 9.19
N THR A 59 3.30 -3.14 9.14
CA THR A 59 3.51 -1.70 8.92
C THR A 59 3.92 -0.99 10.22
N VAL A 60 3.71 -1.62 11.37
CA VAL A 60 4.01 -1.05 12.68
C VAL A 60 5.34 -1.58 13.21
N THR A 61 6.27 -0.66 13.47
CA THR A 61 7.41 -0.93 14.34
C THR A 61 6.97 -0.68 15.78
N TYR A 62 6.81 -1.78 16.52
CA TYR A 62 6.42 -1.77 17.94
C TYR A 62 7.56 -1.31 18.84
N ASP A 63 7.21 -0.60 19.92
CA ASP A 63 8.19 -0.17 20.91
C ASP A 63 8.68 -1.37 21.73
N THR A 64 9.98 -1.38 22.03
CA THR A 64 10.63 -2.42 22.84
C THR A 64 11.03 -1.91 24.23
N MET A 65 10.68 -0.67 24.54
CA MET A 65 10.88 -0.03 25.84
C MET A 65 10.24 -0.87 26.97
N LYS A 66 10.86 -0.79 28.15
CA LYS A 66 10.35 -1.38 29.39
C LYS A 66 10.22 -0.29 30.44
N ALA A 67 9.00 0.06 30.79
CA ALA A 67 8.75 1.04 31.83
C ALA A 67 8.96 0.37 33.18
N ASN A 68 10.01 0.76 33.89
CA ASN A 68 10.33 0.23 35.20
C ASN A 68 9.48 0.92 36.26
N VAL A 69 8.71 0.14 37.02
CA VAL A 69 7.81 0.63 38.07
C VAL A 69 8.26 0.08 39.41
N THR A 70 8.66 0.97 40.32
CA THR A 70 9.01 0.60 41.69
C THR A 70 7.89 1.02 42.64
N VAL A 71 7.36 0.07 43.41
CA VAL A 71 6.36 0.30 44.45
C VAL A 71 6.99 0.04 45.80
N THR A 72 6.97 1.04 46.67
CA THR A 72 7.44 0.92 48.06
C THR A 72 6.26 0.75 48.99
N VAL A 73 6.20 -0.36 49.72
CA VAL A 73 5.14 -0.68 50.68
C VAL A 73 5.68 -0.54 52.11
N LYS A 74 5.09 0.33 52.91
CA LYS A 74 5.50 0.61 54.30
C LYS A 74 4.31 0.69 55.24
N HIS A 75 4.56 0.47 56.53
CA HIS A 75 3.58 0.81 57.57
C HIS A 75 3.47 2.31 57.74
N ASP A 76 2.24 2.79 57.94
CA ASP A 76 1.91 4.21 58.15
C ASP A 76 2.36 4.76 59.53
N GLY A 77 3.27 4.10 60.25
CA GLY A 77 3.86 4.53 61.54
C GLY A 77 2.90 4.71 62.74
N THR A 78 1.62 4.88 62.46
CA THR A 78 0.56 5.38 63.35
C THR A 78 -0.71 4.52 63.23
N ALA A 79 -0.86 3.76 62.13
CA ALA A 79 -1.98 2.84 61.88
C ALA A 79 -1.48 1.43 61.49
N LYS A 80 -2.33 0.41 61.69
CA LYS A 80 -2.09 -0.99 61.21
C LYS A 80 -2.25 -1.13 59.68
N VAL A 81 -2.17 -0.03 58.94
CA VAL A 81 -2.44 0.06 57.50
C VAL A 81 -1.12 0.09 56.73
N LEU A 82 -1.11 -0.52 55.55
CA LEU A 82 0.00 -0.45 54.60
C LEU A 82 -0.23 0.68 53.60
N VAL A 83 0.82 1.46 53.35
CA VAL A 83 0.85 2.49 52.31
C VAL A 83 1.77 2.01 51.21
N ALA A 84 1.24 1.94 49.98
CA ALA A 84 1.99 1.62 48.77
C ALA A 84 2.20 2.90 47.96
N THR A 85 3.45 3.28 47.74
CA THR A 85 3.83 4.46 46.97
C THR A 85 4.52 4.03 45.69
N VAL A 86 3.99 4.44 44.55
CA VAL A 86 4.65 4.28 43.24
C VAL A 86 5.74 5.34 43.12
N GLY A 87 6.96 4.92 42.81
CA GLY A 87 8.09 5.81 42.53
C GLY A 87 7.93 6.55 41.21
N GLU A 88 8.85 7.47 40.92
CA GLU A 88 8.90 8.12 39.62
C GLU A 88 9.22 7.10 38.54
N ILE A 89 8.46 7.15 37.45
CA ILE A 89 8.68 6.34 36.25
C ILE A 89 9.30 7.29 35.23
N ALA A 90 10.53 7.00 34.82
CA ALA A 90 11.32 7.87 33.95
C ALA A 90 10.68 8.05 32.57
N ASP A 91 10.12 6.96 32.02
CA ASP A 91 9.43 6.96 30.74
C ASP A 91 8.10 6.20 30.85
N LYS A 92 7.02 6.82 30.40
CA LYS A 92 5.65 6.33 30.49
C LYS A 92 4.99 6.23 29.11
N GLU A 93 5.72 6.54 28.04
CA GLU A 93 5.18 6.61 26.68
C GLU A 93 5.79 5.49 25.84
N PHE A 94 4.94 4.73 25.16
CA PHE A 94 5.37 3.74 24.17
C PHE A 94 5.17 4.33 22.78
N ASN A 95 6.24 4.39 21.99
CA ASN A 95 6.30 5.13 20.74
C ASN A 95 6.39 4.19 19.54
N ASN A 96 5.23 3.84 18.99
CA ASN A 96 5.13 3.03 17.77
C ASN A 96 5.34 3.86 16.52
N ARG A 97 6.03 3.29 15.53
CA ARG A 97 6.17 3.91 14.20
C ARG A 97 5.37 3.15 13.16
N VAL A 98 4.35 3.80 12.61
CA VAL A 98 3.61 3.30 11.44
C VAL A 98 4.36 3.71 10.18
N THR A 99 4.62 2.74 9.28
CA THR A 99 5.22 2.95 7.97
C THR A 99 4.14 2.79 6.91
N PRO A 100 3.68 3.87 6.27
CA PRO A 100 2.74 3.76 5.15
C PRO A 100 3.33 2.92 4.01
N PRO A 101 2.49 2.31 3.16
CA PRO A 101 2.92 1.77 1.88
C PRO A 101 3.66 2.83 1.05
N GLU A 102 4.65 2.40 0.28
CA GLU A 102 5.26 3.27 -0.73
C GLU A 102 4.32 3.39 -1.92
N GLU A 103 4.24 4.58 -2.51
CA GLU A 103 3.43 4.77 -3.72
C GLU A 103 4.15 4.07 -4.90
N PRO A 104 3.51 3.09 -5.55
CA PRO A 104 4.12 2.38 -6.65
C PRO A 104 4.27 3.32 -7.85
N LYS A 105 5.45 3.28 -8.49
CA LYS A 105 5.72 4.04 -9.71
C LYS A 105 5.40 3.21 -10.93
N PHE A 106 4.24 3.44 -11.53
CA PHE A 106 3.83 2.81 -12.77
C PHE A 106 4.51 3.45 -13.98
N GLN A 107 4.81 2.61 -14.97
CA GLN A 107 5.54 2.92 -16.19
C GLN A 107 4.73 2.52 -17.42
N PRO A 108 3.63 3.23 -17.74
CA PRO A 108 2.77 2.88 -18.87
C PRO A 108 3.48 3.12 -20.21
N GLU A 109 3.11 2.37 -21.24
CA GLU A 109 3.64 2.53 -22.60
C GLU A 109 2.53 2.89 -23.58
N LYS A 110 2.89 3.58 -24.67
CA LYS A 110 1.96 3.89 -25.77
C LYS A 110 2.63 3.65 -27.11
N TYR A 111 1.92 2.92 -27.97
CA TYR A 111 2.36 2.63 -29.32
C TYR A 111 1.30 3.03 -30.34
N VAL A 112 1.75 3.61 -31.45
CA VAL A 112 0.97 3.83 -32.65
C VAL A 112 1.33 2.74 -33.64
N LEU A 113 0.34 1.90 -33.97
CA LEU A 113 0.53 0.71 -34.78
C LEU A 113 -0.26 0.80 -36.09
N ASN A 114 0.24 0.18 -37.15
CA ASN A 114 -0.50 0.00 -38.40
C ASN A 114 -1.36 -1.29 -38.40
N THR A 115 -1.17 -2.16 -37.41
CA THR A 115 -1.82 -3.47 -37.30
C THR A 115 -2.44 -3.62 -35.91
N ALA A 116 -3.69 -4.08 -35.87
CA ALA A 116 -4.39 -4.34 -34.61
C ALA A 116 -3.79 -5.55 -33.88
N LYS A 117 -3.83 -5.54 -32.54
CA LYS A 117 -3.44 -6.68 -31.69
C LYS A 117 -1.99 -7.16 -31.92
N PHE A 118 -1.08 -6.26 -32.26
CA PHE A 118 0.33 -6.61 -32.40
C PHE A 118 1.00 -6.66 -31.03
N SER A 119 1.82 -7.70 -30.80
CA SER A 119 2.63 -7.83 -29.57
C SER A 119 1.84 -7.77 -28.25
N ILE A 120 0.60 -8.28 -28.20
CA ILE A 120 -0.21 -8.21 -26.95
C ILE A 120 0.38 -9.03 -25.80
N THR A 121 1.02 -10.16 -26.10
CA THR A 121 1.48 -11.15 -25.10
C THR A 121 2.99 -11.33 -25.05
N ASP A 122 3.73 -10.58 -25.85
CA ASP A 122 5.19 -10.60 -25.90
C ASP A 122 5.72 -9.17 -25.76
N ASN A 123 7.03 -8.99 -25.61
CA ASN A 123 7.63 -7.70 -25.25
C ASN A 123 8.35 -7.03 -26.43
N LYS A 124 7.93 -7.30 -27.67
CA LYS A 124 8.65 -6.83 -28.88
C LYS A 124 8.71 -5.32 -28.97
N LEU A 125 7.68 -4.63 -28.50
CA LEU A 125 7.64 -3.17 -28.54
C LEU A 125 8.46 -2.50 -27.41
N LEU A 126 8.96 -3.27 -26.43
CA LEU A 126 9.62 -2.70 -25.24
C LEU A 126 11.09 -2.33 -25.48
N ASP A 127 11.74 -2.81 -26.54
CA ASP A 127 13.12 -2.44 -26.90
C ASP A 127 13.21 -1.31 -27.92
N ASP A 128 12.07 -0.76 -28.35
CA ASP A 128 11.98 0.37 -29.28
C ASP A 128 12.63 1.65 -28.73
N ASP A 129 12.78 1.75 -27.41
CA ASP A 129 13.37 2.89 -26.70
C ASP A 129 14.80 2.64 -26.21
N ALA A 130 15.46 1.56 -26.67
CA ALA A 130 16.73 1.08 -26.13
C ALA A 130 17.89 2.09 -26.23
N GLU A 131 17.80 3.09 -27.10
CA GLU A 131 18.75 4.20 -27.21
C GLU A 131 18.59 5.28 -26.13
N LEU A 132 17.42 5.34 -25.47
CA LEU A 132 17.08 6.37 -24.51
C LEU A 132 17.58 6.00 -23.12
N THR A 133 18.10 6.98 -22.37
CA THR A 133 18.55 6.75 -20.99
C THR A 133 17.41 6.95 -19.99
N ASP A 134 16.59 7.96 -20.23
CA ASP A 134 15.32 8.20 -19.54
C ASP A 134 14.22 8.36 -20.57
N LYS A 135 13.67 7.23 -21.04
CA LYS A 135 12.66 7.22 -22.08
C LYS A 135 11.46 8.11 -21.80
N TYR A 136 11.01 8.22 -20.54
CA TYR A 136 9.85 9.04 -20.20
C TYR A 136 10.22 10.53 -20.15
N GLY A 137 11.35 10.88 -19.54
CA GLY A 137 11.80 12.28 -19.49
C GLY A 137 12.15 12.83 -20.88
N GLU A 138 12.85 12.03 -21.68
CA GLU A 138 13.31 12.40 -23.02
C GLU A 138 12.14 12.55 -24.00
N THR A 139 11.24 11.56 -24.09
CA THR A 139 10.09 11.61 -25.03
C THR A 139 9.02 12.62 -24.63
N ASN A 140 8.87 12.94 -23.33
CA ASN A 140 8.01 14.05 -22.90
C ASN A 140 8.56 15.42 -23.33
N THR A 141 9.88 15.55 -23.45
CA THR A 141 10.52 16.79 -23.89
C THR A 141 10.43 16.92 -25.41
N ASP A 142 10.77 15.85 -26.11
CA ASP A 142 10.69 15.77 -27.57
C ASP A 142 10.43 14.30 -27.97
N PRO A 143 9.23 13.96 -28.47
CA PRO A 143 8.91 12.58 -28.84
C PRO A 143 9.70 12.08 -30.05
N TYR A 144 10.42 12.95 -30.79
CA TYR A 144 11.21 12.57 -31.97
C TYR A 144 12.67 12.21 -31.65
N VAL A 145 13.07 12.27 -30.37
CA VAL A 145 14.38 11.72 -29.92
C VAL A 145 14.38 10.20 -29.95
N ASP A 146 13.19 9.60 -29.79
CA ASP A 146 12.93 8.19 -30.03
C ASP A 146 13.05 7.89 -31.53
N GLY A 147 14.05 7.11 -31.87
CA GLY A 147 14.37 6.75 -33.24
C GLY A 147 13.38 5.74 -33.82
N THR A 148 13.75 5.19 -34.98
CA THR A 148 12.94 4.13 -35.60
C THR A 148 13.78 2.95 -36.08
N SER A 149 15.03 2.83 -35.61
CA SER A 149 15.99 1.85 -36.14
C SER A 149 15.80 0.44 -35.58
N ASN A 150 15.28 0.36 -34.36
CA ASN A 150 14.94 -0.83 -33.57
C ASN A 150 13.46 -1.21 -33.70
N ASN A 151 12.60 -0.28 -34.10
CA ASN A 151 11.15 -0.49 -34.19
C ASN A 151 10.76 -1.61 -35.16
N GLU A 152 9.78 -2.41 -34.76
CA GLU A 152 9.11 -3.30 -35.70
C GLU A 152 8.43 -2.54 -36.84
N ALA A 153 8.18 -3.24 -37.95
CA ALA A 153 7.49 -2.67 -39.10
C ALA A 153 6.06 -2.21 -38.76
N GLU A 154 5.44 -2.86 -37.77
CA GLU A 154 4.12 -2.57 -37.25
C GLU A 154 4.09 -1.32 -36.37
N ASN A 155 5.20 -1.00 -35.69
CA ASN A 155 5.34 0.23 -34.94
C ASN A 155 5.62 1.41 -35.87
N ILE A 156 4.68 2.35 -35.88
CA ILE A 156 4.72 3.57 -36.68
C ILE A 156 4.77 4.83 -35.81
N ASN A 157 5.22 4.72 -34.56
CA ASN A 157 5.63 5.87 -33.74
C ASN A 157 6.51 6.81 -34.57
N THR A 158 6.28 8.11 -34.37
CA THR A 158 6.96 9.23 -35.06
C THR A 158 6.87 9.27 -36.60
N LYS A 159 6.32 8.24 -37.26
CA LYS A 159 6.14 8.19 -38.72
C LYS A 159 4.95 9.02 -39.17
N SER A 160 5.04 9.53 -40.40
CA SER A 160 3.95 10.26 -41.04
C SER A 160 2.82 9.33 -41.46
N VAL A 161 1.59 9.73 -41.16
CA VAL A 161 0.35 9.06 -41.60
C VAL A 161 -0.39 9.90 -42.64
N LYS A 162 -1.26 9.26 -43.42
CA LYS A 162 -2.11 9.93 -44.41
C LYS A 162 -3.49 10.24 -43.82
N ARG A 163 -4.13 11.30 -44.32
CA ARG A 163 -5.52 11.61 -43.93
C ARG A 163 -6.44 10.43 -44.30
N GLY A 164 -7.23 9.98 -43.33
CA GLY A 164 -8.15 8.83 -43.48
C GLY A 164 -7.48 7.47 -43.33
N GLU A 165 -6.17 7.43 -43.06
CA GLU A 165 -5.48 6.19 -42.70
C GLU A 165 -5.95 5.69 -41.34
N LYS A 166 -6.18 4.38 -41.25
CA LYS A 166 -6.55 3.73 -39.99
C LYS A 166 -5.29 3.32 -39.25
N ILE A 167 -5.17 3.79 -38.02
CA ILE A 167 -4.09 3.44 -37.07
C ILE A 167 -4.70 2.81 -35.82
N TYR A 168 -3.86 2.14 -35.04
CA TYR A 168 -4.25 1.49 -33.79
C TYR A 168 -3.38 2.04 -32.66
N TYR A 169 -4.02 2.66 -31.67
CA TYR A 169 -3.35 2.95 -30.41
C TYR A 169 -3.39 1.72 -29.51
N GLN A 170 -2.22 1.40 -28.97
CA GLN A 170 -2.03 0.35 -28.00
C GLN A 170 -1.36 0.97 -26.78
N VAL A 171 -2.13 1.11 -25.70
CA VAL A 171 -1.69 1.73 -24.44
C VAL A 171 -1.59 0.64 -23.37
N TRP A 172 -0.45 0.54 -22.71
CA TRP A 172 -0.13 -0.52 -21.77
C TRP A 172 -0.18 0.00 -20.35
N LEU A 173 -1.01 -0.65 -19.53
CA LEU A 173 -1.00 -0.45 -18.09
C LEU A 173 0.15 -1.27 -17.50
N ASP A 174 1.08 -0.60 -16.82
CA ASP A 174 2.13 -1.28 -16.07
C ASP A 174 1.56 -1.97 -14.83
N THR A 175 1.46 -3.29 -14.89
CA THR A 175 1.08 -4.11 -13.73
C THR A 175 2.29 -4.80 -13.08
N THR A 176 3.52 -4.49 -13.51
CA THR A 176 4.75 -5.13 -13.00
C THR A 176 5.05 -4.73 -11.56
N LYS A 177 4.52 -3.59 -11.11
CA LYS A 177 4.64 -3.13 -9.72
C LYS A 177 3.64 -3.79 -8.79
N PHE A 178 2.70 -4.60 -9.29
CA PHE A 178 1.80 -5.33 -8.41
C PHE A 178 2.54 -6.48 -7.75
N ASP A 179 2.83 -6.33 -6.47
CA ASP A 179 3.35 -7.44 -5.68
C ASP A 179 2.18 -8.38 -5.26
N ALA A 180 2.48 -9.67 -5.09
CA ALA A 180 1.46 -10.68 -4.79
C ALA A 180 0.78 -10.53 -3.42
N ALA A 181 1.45 -9.82 -2.48
CA ALA A 181 0.91 -9.47 -1.18
C ALA A 181 0.24 -8.08 -1.18
N ASN A 182 0.35 -7.34 -2.29
CA ASN A 182 -0.08 -5.96 -2.48
C ASN A 182 0.24 -5.09 -1.26
N LYS A 183 1.53 -5.05 -0.89
CA LYS A 183 2.04 -4.23 0.23
C LYS A 183 1.79 -2.75 0.01
N ASP A 184 1.59 -2.35 -1.25
CA ASP A 184 1.30 -0.99 -1.66
C ASP A 184 -0.18 -0.62 -1.52
N ASN A 185 -1.03 -1.56 -1.09
CA ASN A 185 -2.48 -1.40 -0.88
C ASN A 185 -3.22 -0.85 -2.12
N VAL A 186 -2.78 -1.23 -3.32
CA VAL A 186 -3.42 -0.85 -4.59
C VAL A 186 -4.83 -1.43 -4.63
N GLN A 187 -5.84 -0.59 -4.84
CA GLN A 187 -7.25 -1.01 -4.83
C GLN A 187 -7.93 -0.99 -6.20
N THR A 188 -7.44 -0.15 -7.10
CA THR A 188 -7.96 0.00 -8.45
C THR A 188 -6.83 0.34 -9.41
N VAL A 189 -7.09 0.13 -10.69
CA VAL A 189 -6.17 0.45 -11.77
C VAL A 189 -6.96 1.11 -12.88
N GLY A 190 -6.29 1.99 -13.60
CA GLY A 190 -6.87 2.61 -14.77
C GLY A 190 -5.78 3.22 -15.62
N ILE A 191 -6.14 3.48 -16.87
CA ILE A 191 -5.26 4.15 -17.82
C ILE A 191 -6.07 5.19 -18.58
N THR A 192 -5.39 6.29 -18.90
CA THR A 192 -5.97 7.42 -19.62
C THR A 192 -5.10 7.75 -20.81
N ASP A 193 -5.72 8.00 -21.95
CA ASP A 193 -5.06 8.49 -23.16
C ASP A 193 -5.69 9.82 -23.57
N ASP A 194 -4.89 10.88 -23.62
CA ASP A 194 -5.27 12.19 -24.11
C ASP A 194 -4.81 12.32 -25.57
N PHE A 195 -5.77 12.24 -26.51
CA PHE A 195 -5.53 12.27 -27.94
C PHE A 195 -6.01 13.58 -28.56
N ASP A 196 -5.34 14.00 -29.64
CA ASP A 196 -5.76 15.19 -30.38
C ASP A 196 -7.03 14.89 -31.21
N GLU A 197 -8.19 15.17 -30.63
CA GLU A 197 -9.51 15.01 -31.26
C GLU A 197 -9.69 15.87 -32.52
N THR A 198 -8.81 16.83 -32.80
CA THR A 198 -8.82 17.59 -34.07
C THR A 198 -8.14 16.84 -35.22
N LYS A 199 -7.39 15.78 -34.91
CA LYS A 199 -6.60 14.99 -35.87
C LYS A 199 -7.04 13.54 -35.95
N VAL A 200 -7.57 13.00 -34.87
CA VAL A 200 -7.91 11.59 -34.73
C VAL A 200 -9.39 11.46 -34.40
N ASP A 201 -10.08 10.63 -35.19
CA ASP A 201 -11.44 10.18 -34.90
C ASP A 201 -11.36 8.81 -34.22
N VAL A 202 -12.03 8.66 -33.07
CA VAL A 202 -11.98 7.45 -32.25
C VAL A 202 -13.35 6.80 -32.22
N ASP A 203 -13.43 5.58 -32.74
CA ASP A 203 -14.60 4.72 -32.55
C ASP A 203 -14.58 4.12 -31.14
N GLY A 204 -15.25 4.79 -30.20
CA GLY A 204 -15.34 4.34 -28.81
C GLY A 204 -15.93 2.92 -28.64
N SER A 205 -16.75 2.46 -29.60
CA SER A 205 -17.34 1.11 -29.55
C SER A 205 -16.34 0.01 -29.93
N ALA A 206 -15.24 0.38 -30.57
CA ALA A 206 -14.17 -0.53 -30.98
C ALA A 206 -13.02 -0.63 -29.97
N ILE A 207 -13.06 0.14 -28.87
CA ILE A 207 -12.03 0.09 -27.83
C ILE A 207 -12.11 -1.23 -27.07
N LYS A 208 -10.94 -1.83 -26.85
CA LYS A 208 -10.79 -3.14 -26.21
C LYS A 208 -9.68 -3.11 -25.18
N ALA A 209 -9.88 -3.83 -24.08
CA ALA A 209 -8.84 -4.14 -23.10
C ALA A 209 -8.45 -5.61 -23.24
N TYR A 210 -7.15 -5.90 -23.23
CA TYR A 210 -6.62 -7.26 -23.32
C TYR A 210 -5.75 -7.58 -22.11
N ASP A 211 -5.82 -8.82 -21.63
CA ASP A 211 -4.87 -9.33 -20.65
C ASP A 211 -3.52 -9.55 -21.34
N GLY A 212 -2.48 -8.84 -20.88
CA GLY A 212 -1.15 -8.88 -21.50
C GLY A 212 -0.39 -10.20 -21.34
N LYS A 213 -0.91 -11.17 -20.58
CA LYS A 213 -0.27 -12.48 -20.42
C LYS A 213 -0.90 -13.54 -21.31
N THR A 214 -2.21 -13.52 -21.45
CA THR A 214 -3.00 -14.53 -22.17
C THR A 214 -3.53 -14.04 -23.51
N GLY A 215 -3.61 -12.73 -23.72
CA GLY A 215 -4.22 -12.10 -24.89
C GLY A 215 -5.76 -12.14 -24.87
N ALA A 216 -6.38 -12.55 -23.76
CA ALA A 216 -7.83 -12.60 -23.63
C ALA A 216 -8.45 -11.19 -23.69
N ASP A 217 -9.60 -11.05 -24.33
CA ASP A 217 -10.42 -9.83 -24.27
C ASP A 217 -11.05 -9.74 -22.87
N VAL A 218 -10.67 -8.71 -22.12
CA VAL A 218 -11.12 -8.43 -20.75
C VAL A 218 -11.84 -7.08 -20.68
N THR A 219 -12.35 -6.59 -21.80
CA THR A 219 -13.04 -5.30 -21.91
C THR A 219 -14.21 -5.18 -20.94
N ASP A 220 -14.88 -6.29 -20.65
CA ASP A 220 -16.00 -6.33 -19.70
C ASP A 220 -15.60 -6.04 -18.26
N LYS A 221 -14.31 -6.18 -17.90
CA LYS A 221 -13.75 -5.86 -16.57
C LYS A 221 -13.52 -4.36 -16.36
N PHE A 222 -13.59 -3.55 -17.42
CA PHE A 222 -13.30 -2.11 -17.38
C PHE A 222 -14.51 -1.27 -17.75
N ASP A 223 -14.65 -0.12 -17.10
CA ASP A 223 -15.48 0.99 -17.56
C ASP A 223 -14.63 1.84 -18.51
N ILE A 224 -15.02 1.86 -19.79
CA ILE A 224 -14.31 2.58 -20.85
C ILE A 224 -15.17 3.75 -21.32
N THR A 225 -14.60 4.95 -21.31
CA THR A 225 -15.26 6.17 -21.77
C THR A 225 -14.37 6.94 -22.72
N VAL A 226 -15.00 7.66 -23.66
CA VAL A 226 -14.34 8.62 -24.55
C VAL A 226 -15.07 9.94 -24.41
N ASN A 227 -14.41 10.96 -23.88
CA ASN A 227 -14.99 12.28 -23.65
C ASN A 227 -13.94 13.35 -23.89
N ASN A 228 -14.24 14.33 -24.76
CA ASN A 228 -13.41 15.52 -25.03
C ASN A 228 -11.93 15.19 -25.27
N GLY A 229 -11.64 14.32 -26.25
CA GLY A 229 -10.28 13.93 -26.59
C GLY A 229 -9.61 12.99 -25.58
N VAL A 230 -10.31 12.55 -24.53
CA VAL A 230 -9.74 11.69 -23.50
C VAL A 230 -10.43 10.33 -23.49
N ILE A 231 -9.64 9.27 -23.61
CA ILE A 231 -10.05 7.89 -23.36
C ILE A 231 -9.68 7.56 -21.93
N THR A 232 -10.62 7.00 -21.17
CA THR A 232 -10.33 6.44 -19.83
C THR A 232 -10.83 5.01 -19.78
N ALA A 233 -9.98 4.09 -19.31
CA ALA A 233 -10.36 2.73 -18.96
C ALA A 233 -10.04 2.52 -17.47
N THR A 234 -11.07 2.35 -16.65
CA THR A 234 -10.93 2.13 -15.20
C THR A 234 -11.49 0.77 -14.84
N LEU A 235 -10.78 0.04 -13.98
CA LEU A 235 -11.25 -1.24 -13.47
C LEU A 235 -12.57 -1.07 -12.73
N LYS A 236 -13.54 -1.94 -13.02
CA LYS A 236 -14.84 -1.97 -12.34
C LYS A 236 -14.70 -2.34 -10.87
N ASP A 237 -15.75 -2.06 -10.11
CA ASP A 237 -15.87 -2.56 -8.74
C ASP A 237 -15.92 -4.10 -8.69
N GLY A 238 -15.63 -4.66 -7.50
CA GLY A 238 -15.70 -6.10 -7.25
C GLY A 238 -14.41 -6.87 -7.55
N PHE A 239 -13.34 -6.17 -7.94
CA PHE A 239 -12.01 -6.75 -8.18
C PHE A 239 -11.06 -6.65 -6.98
N THR A 240 -11.59 -6.38 -5.78
CA THR A 240 -10.80 -6.38 -4.54
C THR A 240 -11.00 -7.66 -3.73
N LYS A 241 -10.08 -7.88 -2.78
CA LYS A 241 -10.13 -8.87 -1.71
C LYS A 241 -9.61 -8.27 -0.41
N SER A 242 -10.00 -8.86 0.72
CA SER A 242 -9.42 -8.55 2.02
C SER A 242 -8.03 -9.16 2.18
N LEU A 243 -7.12 -8.44 2.84
CA LEU A 243 -5.85 -9.02 3.32
C LEU A 243 -6.04 -9.96 4.52
N GLY A 244 -7.23 -9.97 5.14
CA GLY A 244 -7.50 -10.76 6.34
C GLY A 244 -6.89 -10.17 7.62
N ASP A 245 -6.46 -8.91 7.58
CA ASP A 245 -6.07 -8.14 8.75
C ASP A 245 -7.31 -7.66 9.55
N ALA A 246 -7.08 -7.17 10.77
CA ALA A 246 -8.16 -6.71 11.64
C ALA A 246 -8.94 -5.52 11.06
N ASP A 247 -8.30 -4.72 10.22
CA ASP A 247 -8.87 -3.53 9.58
C ASP A 247 -9.63 -3.87 8.27
N ASN A 248 -9.64 -5.13 7.86
CA ASN A 248 -10.23 -5.59 6.60
C ASN A 248 -9.75 -4.75 5.39
N THR A 249 -8.46 -4.46 5.35
CA THR A 249 -7.83 -3.68 4.28
C THR A 249 -8.12 -4.34 2.94
N GLN A 250 -8.74 -3.57 2.04
CA GLN A 250 -9.06 -4.03 0.69
C GLN A 250 -7.89 -3.78 -0.24
N VAL A 251 -7.58 -4.77 -1.05
CA VAL A 251 -6.52 -4.73 -2.06
C VAL A 251 -7.01 -5.36 -3.35
N ILE A 252 -6.40 -5.03 -4.48
CA ILE A 252 -6.72 -5.64 -5.77
C ILE A 252 -6.53 -7.15 -5.70
N ASP A 253 -7.50 -7.89 -6.25
CA ASP A 253 -7.47 -9.33 -6.35
C ASP A 253 -6.99 -9.73 -7.74
N THR A 254 -5.67 -9.84 -7.90
CA THR A 254 -5.02 -10.23 -9.15
C THR A 254 -5.48 -11.60 -9.67
N THR A 255 -6.10 -12.44 -8.83
CA THR A 255 -6.64 -13.74 -9.25
C THR A 255 -7.92 -13.62 -10.09
N LYS A 256 -8.62 -12.48 -10.02
CA LYS A 256 -9.82 -12.20 -10.84
C LYS A 256 -9.48 -11.69 -12.24
N PHE A 257 -8.21 -11.51 -12.56
CA PHE A 257 -7.76 -11.04 -13.89
C PHE A 257 -7.53 -12.18 -14.88
N ALA A 258 -7.25 -13.38 -14.38
CA ALA A 258 -7.11 -14.61 -15.16
C ALA A 258 -8.44 -15.16 -15.70
#